data_AF-A0A5A7ZPU2-F1
#
_entry.id   AF-A0A5A7ZPU2-F1
#
_cell.length_a   1.000
_cell.length_b   1.000
_cell.length_c   1.000
_cell.angle_alpha   90.00
_cell.angle_beta   90.00
_cell.angle_gamma   90.00
#
_symmetry.space_group_name_H-M   'P 1'
#
loop_
_entity.id
_entity.type
_entity.pdbx_description
1 polymer ?
#
loop_
_entity_poly.entity_id
_entity_poly.type
_entity_poly.pdbx_seq_one_letter_code
_entity_poly.pdbx_strand_id
1 'polypeptide(L)'
;MTSSYSMPILPDEDLASFAAEYLVLYEGHQVRCLDWPVDFLFIVRDFADKNHMAVVECDGHEFHERTKEQAQRDRSRDRRLQEAGYRVFRFTGSEIYRDPLGCAREVMNWAHTCWQIGLPS
;
A
#
# COMPACT_ATOMS: atom_id res chain seq x y z
N MET A 1 -1.77 -22.44 -25.13
CA MET A 1 -3.10 -21.81 -25.37
C MET A 1 -3.24 -20.67 -24.38
N THR A 2 -2.85 -19.47 -24.77
CA THR A 2 -3.06 -18.25 -23.98
C THR A 2 -4.41 -17.67 -24.42
N SER A 3 -5.41 -17.74 -23.52
CA SER A 3 -6.71 -17.11 -23.76
C SER A 3 -6.52 -15.59 -23.70
N SER A 4 -6.54 -14.93 -24.86
CA SER A 4 -6.58 -13.47 -24.95
C SER A 4 -8.00 -13.01 -24.61
N TYR A 5 -8.21 -12.61 -23.36
CA TYR A 5 -9.48 -12.03 -22.94
C TYR A 5 -9.57 -10.61 -23.51
N SER A 6 -10.47 -10.42 -24.48
CA SER A 6 -10.82 -9.09 -24.99
C SER A 6 -11.83 -8.46 -24.05
N MET A 7 -11.46 -7.36 -23.40
CA MET A 7 -12.36 -6.60 -22.52
C MET A 7 -13.60 -6.12 -23.28
N PRO A 8 -14.82 -6.29 -22.73
CA PRO A 8 -16.01 -5.69 -23.30
C PRO A 8 -15.93 -4.17 -23.17
N ILE A 9 -16.38 -3.47 -24.22
CA ILE A 9 -16.53 -2.01 -24.22
C ILE A 9 -17.73 -1.70 -23.33
N LEU A 10 -17.49 -1.27 -22.09
CA LEU A 10 -18.52 -0.83 -21.17
C LEU A 10 -18.71 0.69 -21.31
N PRO A 11 -19.94 1.21 -21.17
CA PRO A 11 -20.21 2.64 -21.19
C PRO A 11 -19.48 3.35 -20.03
N ASP A 12 -19.08 4.61 -20.25
CA ASP A 12 -18.22 5.40 -19.34
C ASP A 12 -18.72 5.47 -17.88
N GLU A 13 -20.02 5.27 -17.68
CA GLU A 13 -20.72 5.32 -16.39
C GLU A 13 -20.50 4.06 -15.55
N ASP A 14 -20.11 2.94 -16.18
CA ASP A 14 -19.86 1.64 -15.54
C ASP A 14 -18.37 1.38 -15.25
N LEU A 15 -17.45 2.16 -15.80
CA LEU A 15 -16.02 2.03 -15.53
C LEU A 15 -15.70 2.28 -14.04
N ALA A 16 -16.39 3.20 -13.37
CA ALA A 16 -16.20 3.48 -11.95
C ALA A 16 -16.77 2.37 -11.04
N SER A 17 -17.86 1.72 -11.45
CA SER A 17 -18.46 0.58 -10.74
C SER A 17 -17.68 -0.72 -10.97
N PHE A 18 -17.11 -0.90 -12.17
CA PHE A 18 -16.24 -2.03 -12.52
C PHE A 18 -14.80 -1.87 -11.96
N ALA A 19 -14.31 -0.63 -11.88
CA ALA A 19 -13.07 -0.25 -11.19
C ALA A 19 -13.04 -0.64 -9.71
N ALA A 20 -14.22 -0.63 -9.07
CA ALA A 20 -14.38 -0.94 -7.66
C ALA A 20 -14.11 -2.43 -7.32
N GLU A 21 -14.03 -3.33 -8.32
CA GLU A 21 -13.81 -4.77 -8.08
C GLU A 21 -12.35 -5.18 -7.86
N TYR A 22 -11.38 -4.27 -8.05
CA TYR A 22 -9.96 -4.55 -7.73
C TYR A 22 -9.47 -3.72 -6.54
N LEU A 23 -10.21 -3.83 -5.43
CA LEU A 23 -9.86 -3.23 -4.16
C LEU A 23 -8.93 -4.17 -3.38
N VAL A 24 -7.67 -3.74 -3.23
CA VAL A 24 -6.71 -4.12 -2.17
C VAL A 24 -6.76 -5.60 -1.75
N LEU A 25 -5.92 -6.43 -2.37
CA LEU A 25 -5.73 -7.80 -1.92
C LEU A 25 -4.66 -7.85 -0.82
N TYR A 26 -5.14 -7.97 0.42
CA TYR A 26 -4.59 -8.74 1.55
C TYR A 26 -4.40 -7.95 2.84
N GLU A 27 -5.36 -8.06 3.76
CA GLU A 27 -5.12 -7.77 5.19
C GLU A 27 -4.38 -8.97 5.79
N GLY A 28 -3.06 -8.89 5.82
CA GLY A 28 -2.25 -9.78 6.64
C GLY A 28 -1.70 -8.99 7.81
N HIS A 29 -2.10 -9.35 9.02
CA HIS A 29 -1.40 -8.90 10.20
C HIS A 29 -0.06 -9.65 10.27
N GLN A 30 1.05 -8.93 10.42
CA GLN A 30 2.40 -9.49 10.59
C GLN A 30 2.91 -10.32 9.40
N VAL A 31 2.54 -9.93 8.16
CA VAL A 31 3.10 -10.54 6.94
C VAL A 31 4.59 -10.29 6.88
N ARG A 32 5.37 -11.32 6.55
CA ARG A 32 6.80 -11.13 6.31
C ARG A 32 7.03 -10.48 4.96
N CYS A 33 7.49 -9.23 4.97
CA CYS A 33 8.07 -8.56 3.81
C CYS A 33 9.59 -8.55 4.00
N LEU A 34 10.30 -9.24 3.09
CA LEU A 34 11.71 -9.57 3.27
C LEU A 34 11.91 -10.31 4.63
N ASP A 35 12.74 -9.75 5.50
CA ASP A 35 13.10 -10.37 6.78
C ASP A 35 12.18 -9.96 7.95
N TRP A 36 11.21 -9.07 7.74
CA TRP A 36 10.45 -8.43 8.82
C TRP A 36 8.94 -8.63 8.71
N PRO A 37 8.24 -8.89 9.84
CA PRO A 37 6.79 -8.73 9.88
C PRO A 37 6.44 -7.25 9.69
N VAL A 38 5.43 -6.98 8.88
CA VAL A 38 4.83 -5.66 8.71
C VAL A 38 3.41 -5.65 9.26
N ASP A 39 2.92 -4.49 9.72
CA ASP A 39 1.57 -4.40 10.29
C ASP A 39 0.51 -4.62 9.21
N PHE A 40 0.67 -3.98 8.05
CA PHE A 40 -0.18 -4.19 6.88
C PHE A 40 0.61 -4.15 5.57
N LEU A 41 0.20 -4.96 4.60
CA LEU A 41 0.68 -4.96 3.22
C LEU A 41 -0.49 -4.67 2.28
N PHE A 42 -0.33 -3.68 1.41
CA PHE A 42 -1.29 -3.34 0.37
C PHE A 42 -0.70 -3.74 -0.98
N ILE A 43 -1.48 -4.47 -1.79
CA ILE A 43 -1.13 -4.78 -3.18
C ILE A 43 -2.21 -4.18 -4.09
N VAL A 44 -1.77 -3.36 -5.04
CA VAL A 44 -2.61 -2.69 -6.02
C VAL A 44 -2.16 -3.13 -7.41
N ARG A 45 -3.09 -3.63 -8.22
CA ARG A 45 -2.82 -3.97 -9.62
C ARG A 45 -3.30 -2.82 -10.50
N ASP A 46 -2.45 -2.35 -11.40
CA ASP A 46 -2.79 -1.29 -12.36
C ASP A 46 -3.40 -1.84 -13.66
N PHE A 47 -3.80 -0.96 -14.58
CA PHE A 47 -4.41 -1.36 -15.87
C PHE A 47 -3.44 -2.06 -16.82
N ALA A 48 -2.13 -1.97 -16.56
CA ALA A 48 -1.10 -2.68 -17.32
C ALA A 48 -0.76 -4.05 -16.69
N ASP A 49 -1.59 -4.55 -15.78
CA ASP A 49 -1.42 -5.82 -15.05
C ASP A 49 -0.20 -5.84 -14.12
N LYS A 50 0.35 -4.67 -13.76
CA LYS A 50 1.51 -4.54 -12.87
C LYS A 50 1.07 -4.33 -11.42
N ASN A 51 1.72 -5.05 -10.51
CA ASN A 51 1.52 -4.89 -9.08
C ASN A 51 2.37 -3.76 -8.49
N HIS A 52 1.75 -2.96 -7.63
CA HIS A 52 2.36 -1.95 -6.77
C HIS A 52 2.12 -2.35 -5.32
N MET A 53 3.14 -2.22 -4.47
CA MET A 53 3.08 -2.72 -3.10
C MET A 53 3.37 -1.58 -2.13
N ALA A 54 2.58 -1.48 -1.07
CA ALA A 54 2.84 -0.59 0.05
C ALA A 54 2.83 -1.34 1.38
N VAL A 55 3.75 -1.00 2.26
CA VAL A 55 3.79 -1.41 3.65
C VAL A 55 3.29 -0.25 4.50
N VAL A 56 2.39 -0.53 5.45
CA VAL A 56 1.93 0.44 6.44
C VAL A 56 2.31 -0.06 7.83
N GLU A 57 2.98 0.79 8.59
CA GLU A 57 3.41 0.52 9.98
C GLU A 57 2.69 1.47 10.95
N CYS A 58 2.15 0.91 12.02
CA CYS A 58 1.47 1.62 13.09
C CYS A 58 2.41 1.72 14.30
N ASP A 59 3.10 2.84 14.42
CA ASP A 59 4.11 3.09 15.45
C ASP A 59 3.47 3.53 16.78
N GLY A 60 2.77 2.58 17.42
CA GLY A 60 1.97 2.81 18.63
C GLY A 60 2.74 2.80 19.96
N HIS A 61 4.06 2.54 19.96
CA HIS A 61 4.82 2.25 21.19
C HIS A 61 5.94 3.26 21.54
N GLU A 62 6.03 4.39 20.85
CA GLU A 62 7.10 5.39 21.06
C GLU A 62 6.83 6.47 22.11
N PHE A 63 6.08 6.19 23.18
CA PHE A 63 6.04 7.11 24.32
C PHE A 63 7.13 6.88 25.37
N HIS A 64 8.00 5.87 25.20
CA HIS A 64 9.19 5.69 26.03
C HIS A 64 10.46 5.45 25.19
N GLU A 65 11.35 6.45 25.24
CA GLU A 65 12.75 6.48 24.78
C GLU A 65 13.12 5.59 23.57
N ARG A 66 12.85 6.09 22.36
CA ARG A 66 13.47 5.57 21.14
C ARG A 66 14.99 5.84 21.18
N THR A 67 15.80 4.79 21.28
CA THR A 67 17.26 4.91 21.24
C THR A 67 17.74 5.27 19.83
N LYS A 68 18.93 5.86 19.72
CA LYS A 68 19.54 6.18 18.41
C LYS A 68 19.74 4.93 17.56
N GLU A 69 20.05 3.82 18.22
CA GLU A 69 20.28 2.52 17.61
C GLU A 69 18.98 1.94 17.05
N GLN A 70 17.84 2.09 17.75
CA GLN A 70 16.52 1.72 17.21
C GLN A 70 16.16 2.56 15.99
N ALA A 71 16.30 3.89 16.08
CA ALA A 71 16.02 4.79 14.96
C ALA A 71 16.89 4.46 13.72
N GLN A 72 18.15 4.07 13.91
CA GLN A 72 19.02 3.66 12.81
C GLN A 72 18.60 2.33 12.19
N ARG A 73 18.16 1.35 13.01
CA ARG A 73 17.64 0.06 12.52
C ARG A 73 16.37 0.25 11.72
N ASP A 74 15.42 1.06 12.19
CA ASP A 74 14.16 1.32 11.48
C ASP A 74 14.42 2.00 10.13
N ARG A 75 15.29 3.01 10.09
CA ARG A 75 15.69 3.66 8.83
C ARG A 75 16.35 2.70 7.86
N SER A 76 17.18 1.78 8.35
CA SER A 76 17.81 0.76 7.51
C SER A 76 16.77 -0.22 6.97
N ARG A 77 15.78 -0.60 7.77
CA ARG A 77 14.66 -1.46 7.36
C ARG A 77 13.82 -0.78 6.28
N ASP A 78 13.40 0.46 6.52
CA ASP A 78 12.59 1.24 5.57
C ASP A 78 13.31 1.40 4.23
N ARG A 79 14.62 1.66 4.26
CA ARG A 79 15.44 1.72 3.03
C ARG A 79 15.41 0.41 2.26
N ARG A 80 15.58 -0.75 2.91
CA ARG A 80 15.57 -2.05 2.21
C ARG A 80 14.20 -2.38 1.63
N LEU A 81 13.13 -2.02 2.33
CA LEU A 81 11.77 -2.16 1.79
C LEU A 81 11.58 -1.28 0.54
N GLN A 82 12.03 -0.03 0.59
CA GLN A 82 11.97 0.86 -0.57
C GLN A 82 12.81 0.36 -1.76
N GLU A 83 14.02 -0.12 -1.51
CA GLU A 83 14.90 -0.72 -2.53
C GLU A 83 14.27 -1.96 -3.18
N ALA A 84 13.45 -2.71 -2.43
CA ALA A 84 12.69 -3.84 -2.94
C ALA A 84 11.38 -3.45 -3.67
N GLY A 85 11.10 -2.14 -3.82
CA GLY A 85 9.95 -1.64 -4.56
C GLY A 85 8.68 -1.42 -3.73
N TYR A 86 8.76 -1.51 -2.39
CA TYR A 86 7.65 -1.17 -1.51
C TYR A 86 7.57 0.33 -1.26
N ARG A 87 6.39 0.92 -1.39
CA ARG A 87 6.10 2.21 -0.75
C ARG A 87 5.96 1.97 0.76
N VAL A 88 6.59 2.81 1.59
CA VAL A 88 6.50 2.66 3.06
C VAL A 88 5.74 3.85 3.64
N PHE A 89 4.66 3.57 4.38
CA PHE A 89 3.93 4.52 5.21
C PHE A 89 4.13 4.16 6.68
N ARG A 90 4.41 5.15 7.52
CA ARG A 90 4.54 4.96 8.97
C ARG A 90 3.74 6.03 9.66
N PHE A 91 2.79 5.61 10.50
CA PHE A 91 1.94 6.51 11.26
C PHE A 91 2.20 6.28 12.75
N THR A 92 2.52 7.33 13.48
CA THR A 92 2.62 7.26 14.95
C THR A 92 1.25 7.00 15.56
N GLY A 93 1.23 6.40 16.75
CA GLY A 93 -0.01 6.25 17.52
C GLY A 93 -0.74 7.58 17.73
N SER A 94 -0.01 8.70 17.81
CA SER A 94 -0.61 10.04 17.95
C SER A 94 -1.28 10.54 16.66
N GLU A 95 -0.75 10.20 15.49
CA GLU A 95 -1.36 10.52 14.19
C GLU A 95 -2.62 9.68 13.99
N ILE A 96 -2.53 8.38 14.25
CA ILE A 96 -3.66 7.44 14.14
C ILE A 96 -4.78 7.84 15.11
N TYR A 97 -4.43 8.20 16.36
CA TYR A 97 -5.43 8.62 17.35
C TYR A 97 -6.10 9.95 16.98
N ARG A 98 -5.34 10.91 16.45
CA ARG A 98 -5.84 12.25 16.12
C ARG A 98 -6.68 12.26 14.84
N ASP A 99 -6.24 11.55 13.81
CA ASP A 99 -6.90 11.51 12.51
C ASP A 99 -6.70 10.15 11.80
N PRO A 100 -7.43 9.11 12.23
CA PRO A 100 -7.30 7.77 11.62
C PRO A 100 -7.77 7.76 10.17
N LEU A 101 -8.78 8.57 9.83
CA LEU A 101 -9.31 8.68 8.47
C LEU A 101 -8.31 9.39 7.54
N GLY A 102 -7.57 10.37 8.05
CA GLY A 102 -6.47 11.01 7.32
C GLY A 102 -5.36 10.01 6.95
N CYS A 103 -4.94 9.18 7.91
CA CYS A 103 -3.93 8.14 7.68
C CYS A 103 -4.39 7.15 6.60
N ALA A 104 -5.62 6.64 6.71
CA ALA A 104 -6.21 5.76 5.71
C ALA A 104 -6.31 6.44 4.33
N ARG A 105 -6.73 7.70 4.28
CA ARG A 105 -6.85 8.47 3.04
C ARG A 105 -5.52 8.62 2.32
N GLU A 106 -4.42 8.81 3.05
CA GLU A 106 -3.09 8.91 2.44
C GLU A 106 -2.72 7.62 1.69
N VAL A 107 -2.94 6.46 2.32
CA VAL A 107 -2.71 5.14 1.71
C VAL A 107 -3.64 4.92 0.51
N MET A 108 -4.92 5.27 0.64
CA MET A 108 -5.91 5.12 -0.43
C MET A 108 -5.65 6.04 -1.62
N ASN A 109 -5.17 7.26 -1.40
CA ASN A 109 -4.78 8.17 -2.48
C ASN A 109 -3.60 7.62 -3.28
N TRP A 110 -2.62 7.04 -2.59
CA TRP A 110 -1.52 6.33 -3.25
C TRP A 110 -2.04 5.14 -4.06
N ALA A 111 -2.91 4.32 -3.47
CA ALA A 111 -3.49 3.17 -4.15
C ALA A 111 -4.28 3.57 -5.40
N HIS A 112 -5.12 4.60 -5.31
CA HIS A 112 -5.87 5.15 -6.43
C HIS A 112 -4.93 5.66 -7.54
N THR A 113 -3.86 6.36 -7.18
CA THR A 113 -2.86 6.82 -8.14
C THR A 113 -2.19 5.65 -8.87
N CYS A 114 -1.78 4.61 -8.13
CA CYS A 114 -1.20 3.40 -8.70
C CYS A 114 -2.18 2.68 -9.63
N TRP A 115 -3.44 2.54 -9.21
CA TRP A 115 -4.48 1.88 -9.99
C TRP A 115 -4.71 2.56 -11.33
N GLN A 116 -4.67 3.90 -11.38
CA GLN A 116 -4.84 4.68 -12.62
C GLN A 116 -3.66 4.58 -13.60
N ILE A 117 -2.53 3.97 -13.21
CA ILE A 117 -1.38 3.80 -14.10
C ILE A 117 -1.77 2.87 -15.26
N GLY A 118 -1.39 3.24 -16.48
CA GLY A 118 -1.66 2.44 -17.66
C GLY A 118 -3.09 2.55 -18.20
N LEU A 119 -3.90 3.49 -17.67
CA LEU A 119 -5.16 3.86 -18.31
C LEU A 119 -4.90 4.29 -19.76
N PRO A 120 -5.61 3.71 -20.75
CA PRO A 120 -5.51 4.16 -22.13
C PRO A 120 -6.00 5.61 -22.23
N SER A 121 -5.25 6.42 -22.97
CA SER A 121 -5.55 7.83 -23.26
C SER A 121 -6.80 8.01 -24.11
#